data_AF-A0A091LH23-F1
#
_entry.id   AF-A0A091LH23-F1
#
_cell.length_a   1.000
_cell.length_b   1.000
_cell.length_c   1.000
_cell.angle_alpha   90.00
_cell.angle_beta   90.00
_cell.angle_gamma   90.00
#
_symmetry.space_group_name_H-M   'P 1'
#
loop_
_entity.id
_entity.type
_entity.pdbx_description
1 polymer ?
#
loop_
_entity_poly.entity_id
_entity_poly.type
_entity_poly.pdbx_seq_one_letter_code
_entity_poly.pdbx_strand_id
1 'polypeptide(L)'
;RKPSGRLEVIQLMEVMDSMLEKAGVDKLIRVTGPSQLHNALELMKAEQNIYNIVFHELIRQVSVDCVERGQLLSKLRQRYVGLLERIPEQMKTLYKKMMAQRMVNRHITEELLYFKESVGQLASELCEVREHDRKVTKEAEKAQEELAAAMHEAKANANLLEEYRELYELQRRRLEEQVLLLAQERDIWSSAACDLALKIIDRNQLTLVRRLHVSGKTLTNVLKHFIVLLASKDTGDLADLQEETEQFRERLGRVGAEIERSEESSQGKLQIVCSSLNKRLQYFHCSDSGGPTFGGTVSLLLFFQMLKEDLQQYGGEVYLRKTESLRSAASLQEHWTELGQTVLNRHRDFAGALPPQHAALEEINQRACELYWQYDIRISGNN
;
A
#
# COMPACT_ATOMS: atom_id res chain seq x y z
N ARG A 1 -80.56 -19.30 -73.56
CA ARG A 1 -81.37 -18.43 -74.44
C ARG A 1 -80.52 -17.22 -74.74
N LYS A 2 -80.20 -16.96 -76.02
CA LYS A 2 -79.47 -15.77 -76.46
C LYS A 2 -80.16 -14.51 -75.93
N PRO A 3 -79.47 -13.57 -75.27
CA PRO A 3 -80.00 -12.25 -75.10
C PRO A 3 -79.72 -11.47 -76.39
N SER A 4 -80.62 -11.56 -77.36
CA SER A 4 -80.43 -10.92 -78.68
C SER A 4 -80.96 -9.48 -78.73
N GLY A 5 -81.49 -8.95 -77.63
CA GLY A 5 -82.05 -7.60 -77.55
C GLY A 5 -81.22 -6.61 -76.75
N ARG A 6 -81.12 -5.36 -77.25
CA ARG A 6 -80.55 -4.19 -76.54
C ARG A 6 -81.11 -4.01 -75.12
N LEU A 7 -82.34 -4.45 -74.89
CA LEU A 7 -83.09 -4.36 -73.63
C LEU A 7 -82.58 -5.33 -72.54
N GLU A 8 -82.13 -6.53 -72.92
CA GLU A 8 -81.57 -7.52 -71.97
C GLU A 8 -80.16 -7.11 -71.51
N VAL A 9 -79.41 -6.45 -72.39
CA VAL A 9 -78.10 -5.87 -72.05
C VAL A 9 -78.26 -4.74 -71.03
N ILE A 10 -79.30 -3.90 -71.16
CA ILE A 10 -79.61 -2.83 -70.21
C ILE A 10 -80.01 -3.40 -68.84
N GLN A 11 -80.83 -4.45 -68.80
CA GLN A 11 -81.17 -5.12 -67.54
C GLN A 11 -79.96 -5.80 -66.88
N LEU A 12 -79.02 -6.35 -67.65
CA LEU A 12 -77.77 -6.89 -67.12
C LEU A 12 -76.84 -5.79 -66.60
N MET A 13 -76.84 -4.60 -67.21
CA MET A 13 -76.12 -3.43 -66.69
C MET A 13 -76.71 -2.97 -65.36
N GLU A 14 -78.04 -2.82 -65.25
CA GLU A 14 -78.70 -2.45 -63.98
C GLU A 14 -78.45 -3.47 -62.85
N VAL A 15 -78.42 -4.76 -63.18
CA VAL A 15 -78.10 -5.83 -62.22
C VAL A 15 -76.62 -5.79 -61.83
N MET A 16 -75.71 -5.46 -62.78
CA MET A 16 -74.29 -5.27 -62.49
C MET A 16 -74.06 -4.07 -61.58
N ASP A 17 -74.73 -2.95 -61.83
CA ASP A 17 -74.67 -1.75 -60.99
C ASP A 17 -75.18 -2.06 -59.56
N SER A 18 -76.29 -2.80 -59.43
CA SER A 18 -76.77 -3.28 -58.11
C SER A 18 -75.80 -4.24 -57.41
N MET A 19 -75.09 -5.09 -58.15
CA MET A 19 -74.07 -5.98 -57.58
C MET A 19 -72.81 -5.22 -57.14
N LEU A 20 -72.42 -4.19 -57.88
CA LEU A 20 -71.31 -3.29 -57.55
C LEU A 20 -71.62 -2.43 -56.31
N GLU A 21 -72.84 -1.90 -56.20
CA GLU A 21 -73.31 -1.22 -54.98
C GLU A 21 -73.27 -2.14 -53.75
N LYS A 22 -73.71 -3.40 -53.89
CA LYS A 22 -73.67 -4.42 -52.82
C LYS A 22 -72.25 -4.88 -52.47
N ALA A 23 -71.34 -4.90 -53.43
CA ALA A 23 -69.91 -5.13 -53.23
C ALA A 23 -69.22 -3.97 -52.50
N GLY A 24 -69.92 -2.86 -52.30
CA GLY A 24 -69.48 -1.74 -51.48
C GLY A 24 -68.54 -0.77 -52.18
N VAL A 25 -68.60 -0.66 -53.52
CA VAL A 25 -67.76 0.22 -54.35
C VAL A 25 -67.73 1.66 -53.80
N ASP A 26 -68.87 2.20 -53.35
CA ASP A 26 -68.96 3.58 -52.82
C ASP A 26 -68.50 3.73 -51.34
N LYS A 27 -68.29 2.62 -50.63
CA LYS A 27 -67.81 2.63 -49.23
C LYS A 27 -66.28 2.58 -49.12
N LEU A 28 -65.54 2.33 -50.21
CA LEU A 28 -64.07 2.20 -50.22
C LEU A 28 -63.31 3.49 -49.83
N ILE A 29 -63.99 4.65 -49.78
CA ILE A 29 -63.34 5.96 -49.56
C ILE A 29 -63.02 6.21 -48.06
N ARG A 30 -63.47 5.36 -47.12
CA ARG A 30 -63.33 5.59 -45.67
C ARG A 30 -62.66 4.46 -44.88
N VAL A 31 -61.68 3.78 -45.45
CA VAL A 31 -60.87 2.81 -44.68
C VAL A 31 -59.82 3.57 -43.84
N THR A 32 -60.16 3.87 -42.59
CA THR A 32 -59.24 4.41 -41.58
C THR A 32 -58.62 3.26 -40.79
N GLY A 33 -57.60 2.62 -41.35
CA GLY A 33 -56.75 1.66 -40.66
C GLY A 33 -55.55 2.30 -39.95
N PRO A 34 -54.86 1.56 -39.07
CA PRO A 34 -53.76 2.07 -38.24
C PRO A 34 -52.48 2.41 -39.01
N SER A 35 -52.35 2.03 -40.28
CA SER A 35 -51.20 2.39 -41.12
C SER A 35 -51.60 2.56 -42.58
N GLN A 36 -50.83 3.33 -43.34
CA GLN A 36 -51.01 3.50 -44.78
C GLN A 36 -50.97 2.16 -45.54
N LEU A 37 -50.16 1.20 -45.07
CA LEU A 37 -50.15 -0.17 -45.61
C LEU A 37 -51.47 -0.89 -45.33
N HIS A 38 -51.99 -0.80 -44.11
CA HIS A 38 -53.24 -1.44 -43.76
C HIS A 38 -54.39 -0.92 -44.64
N ASN A 39 -54.41 0.39 -44.89
CA ASN A 39 -55.40 1.01 -45.78
C ASN A 39 -55.26 0.50 -47.22
N ALA A 40 -54.03 0.40 -47.73
CA ALA A 40 -53.76 -0.12 -49.06
C ALA A 40 -54.14 -1.61 -49.19
N LEU A 41 -53.85 -2.44 -48.18
CA LEU A 41 -54.21 -3.86 -48.18
C LEU A 41 -55.73 -4.08 -48.13
N GLU A 42 -56.44 -3.29 -47.32
CA GLU A 42 -57.91 -3.33 -47.26
C GLU A 42 -58.54 -2.86 -48.59
N LEU A 43 -58.01 -1.80 -49.19
CA LEU A 43 -58.44 -1.33 -50.51
C LEU A 43 -58.24 -2.41 -51.58
N MET A 44 -57.06 -3.05 -51.60
CA MET A 44 -56.77 -4.15 -52.53
C MET A 44 -57.69 -5.34 -52.37
N LYS A 45 -58.06 -5.71 -51.14
CA LYS A 45 -59.05 -6.78 -50.90
C LYS A 45 -60.42 -6.41 -51.46
N ALA A 46 -60.84 -5.17 -51.29
CA ALA A 46 -62.13 -4.69 -51.77
C ALA A 46 -62.17 -4.65 -53.31
N GLU A 47 -61.12 -4.14 -53.95
CA GLU A 47 -60.94 -4.19 -55.41
C GLU A 47 -60.90 -5.62 -55.95
N GLN A 48 -60.22 -6.54 -55.25
CA GLN A 48 -60.19 -7.96 -55.63
C GLN A 48 -61.58 -8.61 -55.51
N ASN A 49 -62.39 -8.21 -54.53
CA ASN A 49 -63.77 -8.67 -54.40
C ASN A 49 -64.64 -8.19 -55.57
N ILE A 50 -64.52 -6.91 -55.95
CA ILE A 50 -65.21 -6.34 -57.11
C ILE A 50 -64.79 -7.07 -58.40
N TYR A 51 -63.48 -7.22 -58.61
CA TYR A 51 -62.91 -7.98 -59.74
C TYR A 51 -63.47 -9.40 -59.80
N ASN A 52 -63.53 -10.10 -58.66
CA ASN A 52 -64.07 -11.45 -58.57
C ASN A 52 -65.54 -11.53 -58.98
N ILE A 53 -66.38 -10.61 -58.49
CA ILE A 53 -67.82 -10.57 -58.78
C ILE A 53 -68.05 -10.32 -60.28
N VAL A 54 -67.40 -9.30 -60.83
CA VAL A 54 -67.56 -8.93 -62.26
C VAL A 54 -67.06 -10.04 -63.17
N PHE A 55 -65.88 -10.61 -62.92
CA PHE A 55 -65.35 -11.68 -63.78
C PHE A 55 -66.12 -13.00 -63.63
N HIS A 56 -66.64 -13.33 -62.45
CA HIS A 56 -67.55 -14.48 -62.29
C HIS A 56 -68.78 -14.34 -63.17
N GLU A 57 -69.38 -13.15 -63.20
CA GLU A 57 -70.58 -12.88 -63.99
C GLU A 57 -70.28 -12.84 -65.50
N LEU A 58 -69.19 -12.22 -65.92
CA LEU A 58 -68.76 -12.23 -67.33
C LEU A 58 -68.49 -13.65 -67.85
N ILE A 59 -67.81 -14.48 -67.06
CA ILE A 59 -67.58 -15.90 -67.42
C ILE A 59 -68.93 -16.63 -67.54
N ARG A 60 -69.87 -16.39 -66.62
CA ARG A 60 -71.21 -17.00 -66.65
C ARG A 60 -71.94 -16.63 -67.94
N GLN A 61 -71.97 -15.35 -68.31
CA GLN A 61 -72.64 -14.86 -69.51
C GLN A 61 -72.02 -15.43 -70.80
N VAL A 62 -70.69 -15.40 -70.93
CA VAL A 62 -70.00 -15.90 -72.12
C VAL A 62 -70.11 -17.42 -72.27
N SER A 63 -70.16 -18.16 -71.15
CA SER A 63 -70.32 -19.62 -71.17
C SER A 63 -71.69 -20.07 -71.66
N VAL A 64 -72.73 -19.22 -71.56
CA VAL A 64 -74.09 -19.51 -72.08
C VAL A 64 -74.10 -19.54 -73.62
N ASP A 65 -73.26 -18.71 -74.27
CA ASP A 65 -73.16 -18.64 -75.73
C ASP A 65 -72.12 -19.63 -76.29
N CYS A 66 -70.96 -19.79 -75.62
CA CYS A 66 -69.90 -20.70 -76.03
C CYS A 66 -69.07 -21.13 -74.81
N VAL A 67 -69.16 -22.42 -74.46
CA VAL A 67 -68.52 -22.99 -73.29
C VAL A 67 -66.99 -22.90 -73.40
N GLU A 68 -66.40 -23.08 -74.59
CA GLU A 68 -64.95 -23.01 -74.77
C GLU A 68 -64.39 -21.61 -74.49
N ARG A 69 -65.12 -20.54 -74.87
CA ARG A 69 -64.76 -19.15 -74.56
C ARG A 69 -64.87 -18.85 -73.07
N GLY A 70 -65.91 -19.38 -72.42
CA GLY A 70 -66.06 -19.32 -70.97
C GLY A 70 -64.92 -20.00 -70.22
N GLN A 71 -64.49 -21.19 -70.66
CA GLN A 71 -63.34 -21.91 -70.11
C GLN A 71 -62.03 -21.14 -70.29
N LEU A 72 -61.83 -20.47 -71.43
CA LEU A 72 -60.67 -19.61 -71.66
C LEU A 72 -60.63 -18.44 -70.68
N LEU A 73 -61.75 -17.75 -70.47
CA LEU A 73 -61.86 -16.66 -69.49
C LEU A 73 -61.67 -17.15 -68.05
N SER A 74 -62.14 -18.35 -67.72
CA SER A 74 -61.90 -18.98 -66.41
C SER A 74 -60.41 -19.26 -66.18
N LYS A 75 -59.70 -19.82 -67.17
CA LYS A 75 -58.25 -20.02 -67.12
C LYS A 75 -57.49 -18.69 -67.01
N LEU A 76 -57.94 -17.65 -67.73
CA LEU A 76 -57.37 -16.31 -67.66
C LEU A 76 -57.54 -15.74 -66.24
N ARG A 77 -58.75 -15.79 -65.70
CA ARG A 77 -59.06 -15.32 -64.35
C ARG A 77 -58.22 -16.06 -63.29
N GLN A 78 -58.12 -17.38 -63.36
CA GLN A 78 -57.30 -18.16 -62.41
C GLN A 78 -55.84 -17.69 -62.41
N ARG A 79 -55.27 -17.38 -63.58
CA ARG A 79 -53.91 -16.81 -63.67
C ARG A 79 -53.82 -15.43 -63.03
N TYR A 80 -54.78 -14.54 -63.28
CA TYR A 80 -54.79 -13.20 -62.72
C TYR A 80 -55.08 -13.17 -61.22
N VAL A 81 -55.95 -14.03 -60.70
CA VAL A 81 -56.21 -14.16 -59.26
C VAL A 81 -54.94 -14.59 -58.53
N GLY A 82 -54.22 -15.59 -59.04
CA GLY A 82 -52.93 -15.99 -58.47
C GLY A 82 -51.84 -14.92 -58.54
N LEU A 83 -51.95 -13.96 -59.48
CA LEU A 83 -51.07 -12.80 -59.56
C LEU A 83 -51.48 -11.71 -58.56
N LEU A 84 -52.79 -11.44 -58.45
CA LEU A 84 -53.37 -10.46 -57.52
C LEU A 84 -53.17 -10.87 -56.06
N GLU A 85 -53.20 -12.16 -55.74
CA GLU A 85 -52.94 -12.68 -54.39
C GLU A 85 -51.47 -12.54 -53.95
N ARG A 86 -50.53 -12.52 -54.89
CA ARG A 86 -49.09 -12.40 -54.58
C ARG A 86 -48.69 -10.98 -54.16
N ILE A 87 -49.36 -9.96 -54.69
CA ILE A 87 -49.00 -8.56 -54.46
C ILE A 87 -49.16 -8.17 -52.97
N PRO A 88 -50.29 -8.47 -52.29
CA PRO A 88 -50.45 -8.22 -50.86
C PRO A 88 -49.38 -8.91 -50.00
N GLU A 89 -49.01 -10.16 -50.32
CA GLU A 89 -47.99 -10.91 -49.56
C GLU A 89 -46.58 -10.34 -49.76
N GLN A 90 -46.25 -9.89 -50.98
CA GLN A 90 -45.02 -9.15 -51.24
C GLN A 90 -45.00 -7.82 -50.47
N MET A 91 -46.11 -7.09 -50.45
CA MET A 91 -46.23 -5.80 -49.75
C MET A 91 -46.07 -5.95 -48.23
N LYS A 92 -46.69 -6.98 -47.63
CA LYS A 92 -46.50 -7.33 -46.21
C LYS A 92 -45.04 -7.68 -45.91
N THR A 93 -44.40 -8.45 -46.78
CA THR A 93 -42.99 -8.85 -46.61
C THR A 93 -42.05 -7.65 -46.69
N LEU A 94 -42.26 -6.76 -47.67
CA LEU A 94 -41.50 -5.52 -47.81
C LEU A 94 -41.67 -4.62 -46.58
N TYR A 95 -42.89 -4.51 -46.05
CA TYR A 95 -43.13 -3.73 -44.84
C TYR A 95 -42.44 -4.30 -43.61
N LYS A 96 -42.48 -5.63 -43.40
CA LYS A 96 -41.74 -6.27 -42.30
C LYS A 96 -40.25 -5.98 -42.39
N LYS A 97 -39.66 -6.08 -43.59
CA LYS A 97 -38.25 -5.72 -43.85
C LYS A 97 -37.99 -4.24 -43.57
N MET A 98 -38.88 -3.35 -44.01
CA MET A 98 -38.76 -1.91 -43.76
C MET A 98 -38.83 -1.58 -42.26
N MET A 99 -39.72 -2.22 -41.50
CA MET A 99 -39.80 -2.01 -40.05
C MET A 99 -38.55 -2.51 -39.34
N ALA A 100 -38.06 -3.71 -39.69
CA ALA A 100 -36.80 -4.24 -39.16
C ALA A 100 -35.62 -3.29 -39.47
N GLN A 101 -35.54 -2.78 -40.71
CA GLN A 101 -34.52 -1.81 -41.09
C GLN A 101 -34.62 -0.51 -40.27
N ARG A 102 -35.83 0.02 -40.05
CA ARG A 102 -36.02 1.22 -39.22
C ARG A 102 -35.60 0.99 -37.78
N MET A 103 -35.91 -0.17 -37.22
CA MET A 103 -35.51 -0.53 -35.85
C MET A 103 -33.99 -0.62 -35.73
N VAL A 104 -33.33 -1.31 -36.66
CA VAL A 104 -31.86 -1.41 -36.70
C VAL A 104 -31.23 -0.03 -36.86
N ASN A 105 -31.72 0.79 -37.80
CA ASN A 105 -31.22 2.15 -38.00
C ASN A 105 -31.35 2.99 -36.72
N ARG A 106 -32.47 2.87 -36.00
CA ARG A 106 -32.68 3.56 -34.73
C ARG A 106 -31.66 3.13 -33.67
N HIS A 107 -31.45 1.83 -33.50
CA HIS A 107 -30.44 1.34 -32.55
C HIS A 107 -29.03 1.80 -32.93
N ILE A 108 -28.65 1.75 -34.21
CA ILE A 108 -27.34 2.26 -34.67
C ILE A 108 -27.20 3.74 -34.34
N THR A 109 -28.24 4.56 -34.56
CA THR A 109 -28.18 5.98 -34.21
C THR A 109 -28.06 6.22 -32.72
N GLU A 110 -28.72 5.42 -31.87
CA GLU A 110 -28.61 5.51 -30.41
C GLU A 110 -27.18 5.15 -29.96
N GLU A 111 -26.61 4.04 -30.45
CA GLU A 111 -25.23 3.63 -30.15
C GLU A 111 -24.19 4.66 -30.63
N LEU A 112 -24.40 5.27 -31.80
CA LEU A 112 -23.52 6.34 -32.29
C LEU A 112 -23.56 7.59 -31.41
N LEU A 113 -24.72 7.91 -30.82
CA LEU A 113 -24.83 9.03 -29.88
C LEU A 113 -24.09 8.71 -28.58
N TYR A 114 -24.28 7.52 -28.01
CA TYR A 114 -23.52 7.08 -26.83
C TYR A 114 -22.02 7.08 -27.08
N PHE A 115 -21.57 6.51 -28.21
CA PHE A 115 -20.16 6.52 -28.58
C PHE A 115 -19.60 7.95 -28.71
N LYS A 116 -20.35 8.86 -29.32
CA LYS A 116 -19.96 10.28 -29.44
C LYS A 116 -19.83 10.94 -28.07
N GLU A 117 -20.75 10.68 -27.14
CA GLU A 117 -20.70 11.19 -25.77
C GLU A 117 -19.49 10.66 -25.01
N SER A 118 -19.21 9.36 -25.09
CA SER A 118 -18.04 8.74 -24.46
C SER A 118 -16.73 9.29 -25.03
N VAL A 119 -16.63 9.46 -26.36
CA VAL A 119 -15.45 10.09 -26.99
C VAL A 119 -15.31 11.55 -26.55
N GLY A 120 -16.42 12.26 -26.37
CA GLY A 120 -16.41 13.63 -25.84
C GLY A 120 -15.85 13.70 -24.40
N GLN A 121 -16.29 12.80 -23.53
CA GLN A 121 -15.80 12.71 -22.15
C GLN A 121 -14.30 12.38 -22.10
N LEU A 122 -13.86 11.39 -22.87
CA LEU A 122 -12.44 11.03 -22.96
C LEU A 122 -11.59 12.19 -23.50
N ALA A 123 -12.11 12.97 -24.45
CA ALA A 123 -11.41 14.14 -24.97
C ALA A 123 -11.27 15.25 -23.92
N SER A 124 -12.31 15.50 -23.09
CA SER A 124 -12.21 16.45 -21.98
C SER A 124 -11.23 15.99 -20.90
N GLU A 125 -11.27 14.72 -20.50
CA GLU A 125 -10.34 14.15 -19.52
C GLU A 125 -8.89 14.25 -20.00
N LEU A 126 -8.64 13.97 -21.28
CA LEU A 126 -7.30 14.11 -21.88
C LEU A 126 -6.79 15.55 -21.84
N CYS A 127 -7.67 16.55 -22.05
CA CYS A 127 -7.31 17.96 -21.92
C CYS A 127 -6.95 18.31 -20.47
N GLU A 128 -7.74 17.86 -19.49
CA GLU A 128 -7.47 18.08 -18.07
C GLU A 128 -6.14 17.45 -17.63
N VAL A 129 -5.87 16.21 -18.05
CA VAL A 129 -4.60 15.52 -17.76
C VAL A 129 -3.42 16.29 -18.35
N ARG A 130 -3.52 16.77 -19.59
CA ARG A 130 -2.44 17.57 -20.22
C ARG A 130 -2.20 18.89 -19.50
N GLU A 131 -3.26 19.56 -19.05
CA GLU A 131 -3.12 20.77 -18.26
C GLU A 131 -2.46 20.52 -16.90
N HIS A 132 -2.84 19.42 -16.25
CA HIS A 132 -2.24 19.01 -14.99
C HIS A 132 -0.75 18.67 -15.17
N ASP A 133 -0.41 17.88 -16.19
CA ASP A 133 0.97 17.53 -16.53
C ASP A 133 1.82 18.79 -16.77
N ARG A 134 1.29 19.77 -17.49
CA ARG A 134 1.96 21.07 -17.70
C ARG A 134 2.15 21.88 -16.41
N LYS A 135 1.24 21.75 -15.43
CA LYS A 135 1.39 22.43 -14.13
C LYS A 135 2.45 21.73 -13.28
N VAL A 136 2.37 20.40 -13.18
CA VAL A 136 3.32 19.58 -12.41
C VAL A 136 4.74 19.73 -12.95
N THR A 137 4.92 19.72 -14.27
CA THR A 137 6.25 19.96 -14.89
C THR A 137 6.83 21.32 -14.53
N LYS A 138 6.03 22.40 -14.55
CA LYS A 138 6.48 23.73 -14.12
C LYS A 138 6.83 23.81 -12.64
N GLU A 139 6.05 23.15 -11.79
CA GLU A 139 6.34 23.07 -10.35
C GLU A 139 7.63 22.28 -10.09
N ALA A 140 7.85 21.20 -10.82
CA ALA A 140 9.08 20.41 -10.76
C ALA A 140 10.31 21.21 -11.23
N GLU A 141 10.20 21.95 -12.34
CA GLU A 141 11.26 22.85 -12.84
C GLU A 141 11.60 23.91 -11.79
N LYS A 142 10.59 24.57 -11.21
CA LYS A 142 10.79 25.58 -10.17
C LYS A 142 11.45 24.98 -8.92
N ALA A 143 11.00 23.81 -8.47
CA ALA A 143 11.61 23.12 -7.33
C ALA A 143 13.08 22.74 -7.61
N GLN A 144 13.39 22.34 -8.85
CA GLN A 144 14.76 22.05 -9.27
C GLN A 144 15.65 23.30 -9.27
N GLU A 145 15.14 24.44 -9.72
CA GLU A 145 15.85 25.73 -9.66
C GLU A 145 16.11 26.17 -8.22
N GLU A 146 15.10 26.09 -7.35
CA GLU A 146 15.23 26.42 -5.92
C GLU A 146 16.25 25.50 -5.24
N LEU A 147 16.23 24.20 -5.53
CA LEU A 147 17.20 23.24 -5.02
C LEU A 147 18.62 23.54 -5.52
N ALA A 148 18.79 23.89 -6.80
CA ALA A 148 20.09 24.25 -7.35
C ALA A 148 20.67 25.51 -6.69
N ALA A 149 19.84 26.51 -6.44
CA ALA A 149 20.23 27.72 -5.73
C ALA A 149 20.64 27.41 -4.28
N ALA A 150 19.84 26.63 -3.55
CA ALA A 150 20.16 26.22 -2.17
C ALA A 150 21.45 25.39 -2.10
N MET A 151 21.68 24.49 -3.07
CA MET A 151 22.92 23.71 -3.16
C MET A 151 24.14 24.59 -3.42
N HIS A 152 24.00 25.61 -4.27
CA HIS A 152 25.07 26.57 -4.52
C HIS A 152 25.39 27.39 -3.26
N GLU A 153 24.38 27.86 -2.54
CA GLU A 153 24.54 28.58 -1.27
C GLU A 153 25.17 27.70 -0.19
N ALA A 154 24.71 26.46 -0.03
CA ALA A 154 25.28 25.51 0.90
C ALA A 154 26.77 25.23 0.60
N LYS A 155 27.14 25.13 -0.68
CA LYS A 155 28.53 24.98 -1.09
C LYS A 155 29.37 26.21 -0.77
N ALA A 156 28.86 27.42 -1.02
CA ALA A 156 29.55 28.65 -0.67
C ALA A 156 29.76 28.77 0.85
N ASN A 157 28.73 28.43 1.64
CA ASN A 157 28.81 28.41 3.10
C ASN A 157 29.80 27.36 3.62
N ALA A 158 29.83 26.17 3.01
CA ALA A 158 30.80 25.13 3.36
C ALA A 158 32.24 25.58 3.10
N ASN A 159 32.50 26.23 1.96
CA ASN A 159 33.82 26.79 1.66
C ASN A 159 34.23 27.86 2.68
N LEU A 160 33.31 28.77 3.02
CA LEU A 160 33.56 29.81 4.03
C LEU A 160 33.87 29.20 5.41
N LEU A 161 33.15 28.16 5.82
CA LEU A 161 33.40 27.46 7.08
C LEU A 161 34.78 26.78 7.10
N GLU A 162 35.21 26.22 5.98
CA GLU A 162 36.56 25.64 5.87
C GLU A 162 37.64 26.71 6.01
N GLU A 163 37.49 27.87 5.35
CA GLU A 163 38.40 29.01 5.51
C GLU A 163 38.47 29.48 6.98
N TYR A 164 37.33 29.60 7.67
CA TYR A 164 37.30 29.94 9.09
C TYR A 164 37.98 28.89 9.96
N ARG A 165 37.78 27.61 9.66
CA ARG A 165 38.42 26.50 10.38
C ARG A 165 39.94 26.55 10.22
N GLU A 166 40.44 26.75 9.00
CA GLU A 166 41.87 26.88 8.73
C GLU A 166 42.50 28.03 9.52
N LEU A 167 41.84 29.20 9.55
CA LEU A 167 42.29 30.35 10.33
C LEU A 167 42.31 30.06 11.83
N TYR A 168 41.28 29.40 12.35
CA TYR A 168 41.21 29.01 13.75
C TYR A 168 42.31 28.02 14.12
N GLU A 169 42.54 26.99 13.29
CA GLU A 169 43.61 26.01 13.52
C GLU A 169 45.00 26.68 13.49
N LEU A 170 45.23 27.64 12.58
CA LEU A 170 46.48 28.39 12.53
C LEU A 170 46.69 29.23 13.79
N GLN A 171 45.66 29.92 14.27
CA GLN A 171 45.75 30.71 15.51
C GLN A 171 46.00 29.81 16.72
N ARG A 172 45.32 28.67 16.79
CA ARG A 172 45.49 27.68 17.86
C ARG A 172 46.93 27.17 17.90
N ARG A 173 47.49 26.75 16.76
CA ARG A 173 48.90 26.27 16.69
C ARG A 173 49.89 27.34 17.16
N ARG A 174 49.70 28.58 16.73
CA ARG A 174 50.56 29.71 17.16
C ARG A 174 50.49 29.93 18.68
N LEU A 175 49.30 29.85 19.28
CA LEU A 175 49.12 30.00 20.72
C LEU A 175 49.74 28.82 21.49
N GLU A 176 49.55 27.59 21.01
CA GLU A 176 50.17 26.40 21.59
C GLU A 176 51.71 26.50 21.58
N GLU A 177 52.30 26.93 20.46
CA GLU A 177 53.74 27.20 20.35
C GLU A 177 54.21 28.28 21.33
N GLN A 178 53.47 29.39 21.47
CA GLN A 178 53.80 30.44 22.43
C GLN A 178 53.74 29.95 23.88
N VAL A 179 52.73 29.15 24.23
CA VAL A 179 52.61 28.56 25.57
C VAL A 179 53.79 27.63 25.85
N LEU A 180 54.21 26.83 24.87
CA LEU A 180 55.38 25.96 25.01
C LEU A 180 56.67 26.75 25.21
N LEU A 181 56.89 27.82 24.43
CA LEU A 181 58.06 28.68 24.58
C LEU A 181 58.09 29.37 25.95
N LEU A 182 56.96 29.94 26.39
CA LEU A 182 56.85 30.56 27.71
C LEU A 182 57.07 29.56 28.84
N ALA A 183 56.60 28.31 28.69
CA ALA A 183 56.86 27.25 29.67
C ALA A 183 58.36 26.92 29.75
N GLN A 184 59.05 26.84 28.60
CA GLN A 184 60.50 26.62 28.55
C GLN A 184 61.29 27.77 29.19
N GLU A 185 60.96 29.02 28.86
CA GLU A 185 61.59 30.19 29.46
C GLU A 185 61.39 30.20 30.98
N ARG A 186 60.15 29.98 31.45
CA ARG A 186 59.83 29.86 32.87
C ARG A 186 60.71 28.80 33.54
N ASP A 187 60.85 27.63 32.92
CA ASP A 187 61.62 26.53 33.50
C ASP A 187 63.12 26.86 33.56
N ILE A 188 63.67 27.51 32.52
CA ILE A 188 65.06 28.01 32.50
C ILE A 188 65.27 29.04 33.60
N TRP A 189 64.42 30.06 33.70
CA TRP A 189 64.52 31.09 34.75
C TRP A 189 64.37 30.50 36.14
N SER A 190 63.45 29.57 36.32
CA SER A 190 63.24 28.86 37.59
C SER A 190 64.49 28.06 37.97
N SER A 191 65.10 27.32 37.03
CA SER A 191 66.34 26.59 37.29
C SER A 191 67.50 27.52 37.62
N ALA A 192 67.67 28.64 36.91
CA ALA A 192 68.74 29.60 37.15
C ALA A 192 68.61 30.27 38.52
N ALA A 193 67.38 30.62 38.92
CA ALA A 193 67.09 31.14 40.25
C ALA A 193 67.36 30.11 41.35
N CYS A 194 66.97 28.84 41.15
CA CYS A 194 67.31 27.75 42.06
C CYS A 194 68.82 27.53 42.17
N ASP A 195 69.56 27.54 41.06
CA ASP A 195 71.02 27.36 41.05
C ASP A 195 71.73 28.51 41.75
N LEU A 196 71.27 29.76 41.55
CA LEU A 196 71.79 30.91 42.27
C LEU A 196 71.52 30.79 43.77
N ALA A 197 70.30 30.41 44.16
CA ALA A 197 69.95 30.19 45.56
C ALA A 197 70.83 29.10 46.19
N LEU A 198 71.08 27.99 45.48
CA LEU A 198 72.00 26.93 45.92
C LEU A 198 73.42 27.44 46.12
N LYS A 199 73.95 28.27 45.20
CA LYS A 199 75.27 28.90 45.35
C LYS A 199 75.35 29.82 46.59
N ILE A 200 74.29 30.57 46.90
CA ILE A 200 74.22 31.42 48.10
C ILE A 200 74.19 30.56 49.37
N ILE A 201 73.38 29.49 49.38
CA ILE A 201 73.29 28.52 50.48
C ILE A 201 74.66 27.89 50.76
N ASP A 202 75.36 27.45 49.71
CA ASP A 202 76.67 26.81 49.82
C ASP A 202 77.74 27.81 50.32
N ARG A 203 77.74 29.06 49.84
CA ARG A 203 78.67 30.11 50.32
C ARG A 203 78.45 30.47 51.79
N ASN A 204 77.20 30.52 52.23
CA ASN A 204 76.83 30.90 53.60
C ASN A 204 76.74 29.70 54.56
N GLN A 205 77.08 28.48 54.11
CA GLN A 205 77.01 27.23 54.88
C GLN A 205 75.64 26.99 55.55
N LEU A 206 74.54 27.32 54.85
CA LEU A 206 73.18 27.16 55.37
C LEU A 206 72.70 25.69 55.26
N THR A 207 73.23 24.83 56.12
CA THR A 207 73.03 23.36 56.08
C THR A 207 71.56 22.92 56.18
N LEU A 208 70.73 23.63 56.95
CA LEU A 208 69.29 23.37 57.06
C LEU A 208 68.55 23.54 55.73
N VAL A 209 68.81 24.65 55.02
CA VAL A 209 68.15 24.96 53.75
C VAL A 209 68.59 23.96 52.67
N ARG A 210 69.86 23.53 52.69
CA ARG A 210 70.39 22.50 51.79
C ARG A 210 69.67 21.16 51.99
N ARG A 211 69.50 20.71 53.25
CA ARG A 211 68.74 19.49 53.56
C ARG A 211 67.29 19.60 53.12
N LEU A 212 66.66 20.76 53.36
CA LEU A 212 65.27 21.02 52.95
C LEU A 212 65.10 20.94 51.41
N HIS A 213 66.03 21.50 50.64
CA HIS A 213 66.00 21.44 49.18
C HIS A 213 66.11 20.00 48.66
N VAL A 214 67.05 19.21 49.20
CA VAL A 214 67.21 17.80 48.83
C VAL A 214 65.98 16.98 49.22
N SER A 215 65.40 17.23 50.41
CA SER A 215 64.15 16.57 50.80
C SER A 215 62.99 16.98 49.90
N GLY A 216 62.88 18.25 49.49
CA GLY A 216 61.84 18.69 48.55
C GLY A 216 61.99 18.06 47.16
N LYS A 217 63.23 17.97 46.65
CA LYS A 217 63.52 17.33 45.35
C LYS A 217 63.24 15.83 45.36
N THR A 218 63.55 15.14 46.46
CA THR A 218 63.22 13.71 46.61
C THR A 218 61.72 13.50 46.72
N LEU A 219 61.00 14.32 47.50
CA LEU A 219 59.55 14.25 47.64
C LEU A 219 58.84 14.51 46.30
N THR A 220 59.28 15.51 45.53
CA THR A 220 58.73 15.77 44.18
C THR A 220 58.99 14.62 43.19
N ASN A 221 60.18 14.01 43.21
CA ASN A 221 60.47 12.84 42.37
C ASN A 221 59.60 11.63 42.73
N VAL A 222 59.41 11.39 44.03
CA VAL A 222 58.54 10.32 44.54
C VAL A 222 57.08 10.58 44.14
N LEU A 223 56.59 11.81 44.29
CA LEU A 223 55.25 12.20 43.85
C LEU A 223 55.05 12.02 42.35
N LYS A 224 56.04 12.39 41.51
CA LYS A 224 55.99 12.15 40.07
C LYS A 224 55.86 10.66 39.76
N HIS A 225 56.61 9.81 40.45
CA HIS A 225 56.52 8.36 40.27
C HIS A 225 55.13 7.85 40.65
N PHE A 226 54.55 8.30 41.77
CA PHE A 226 53.19 7.93 42.17
C PHE A 226 52.12 8.41 41.18
N ILE A 227 52.25 9.63 40.64
CA ILE A 227 51.31 10.13 39.62
C ILE A 227 51.33 9.23 38.39
N VAL A 228 52.52 8.85 37.90
CA VAL A 228 52.65 7.94 36.75
C VAL A 228 52.09 6.56 37.08
N LEU A 229 52.37 6.03 38.27
CA LEU A 229 51.87 4.72 38.70
C LEU A 229 50.34 4.73 38.82
N LEU A 230 49.75 5.78 39.39
CA LEU A 230 48.29 5.97 39.44
C LEU A 230 47.69 6.05 38.02
N ALA A 231 48.26 6.87 37.14
CA ALA A 231 47.79 6.96 35.76
C ALA A 231 47.88 5.61 35.01
N SER A 232 48.94 4.83 35.25
CA SER A 232 49.08 3.49 34.66
C SER A 232 48.05 2.49 35.22
N LYS A 233 47.71 2.61 36.51
CA LYS A 233 46.70 1.76 37.14
C LYS A 233 45.30 2.14 36.68
N ASP A 234 45.01 3.43 36.55
CA ASP A 234 43.72 3.93 36.08
C ASP A 234 43.50 3.60 34.60
N THR A 235 44.54 3.64 33.77
CA THR A 235 44.44 3.19 32.37
C THR A 235 44.22 1.69 32.24
N GLY A 236 44.84 0.87 33.11
CA GLY A 236 44.56 -0.56 33.19
C GLY A 236 43.11 -0.84 33.61
N ASP A 237 42.66 -0.26 34.72
CA ASP A 237 41.30 -0.49 35.22
C ASP A 237 40.23 0.07 34.26
N LEU A 238 40.53 1.14 33.52
CA LEU A 238 39.64 1.63 32.45
C LEU A 238 39.53 0.62 31.30
N ALA A 239 40.61 -0.05 30.92
CA ALA A 239 40.59 -1.07 29.88
C ALA A 239 39.78 -2.29 30.35
N ASP A 240 39.96 -2.72 31.60
CA ASP A 240 39.18 -3.81 32.20
C ASP A 240 37.68 -3.45 32.24
N LEU A 241 37.32 -2.23 32.67
CA LEU A 241 35.93 -1.74 32.63
C LEU A 241 35.34 -1.73 31.23
N GLN A 242 36.12 -1.37 30.21
CA GLN A 242 35.69 -1.38 28.82
C GLN A 242 35.43 -2.80 28.31
N GLU A 243 36.33 -3.73 28.64
CA GLU A 243 36.17 -5.15 28.29
C GLU A 243 34.92 -5.74 28.95
N GLU A 244 34.73 -5.52 30.25
CA GLU A 244 33.54 -5.97 30.96
C GLU A 244 32.26 -5.36 30.41
N THR A 245 32.26 -4.08 30.06
CA THR A 245 31.11 -3.43 29.42
C THR A 245 30.72 -4.13 28.12
N GLU A 246 31.71 -4.55 27.33
CA GLU A 246 31.45 -5.25 26.06
C GLU A 246 30.97 -6.69 26.30
N GLN A 247 31.62 -7.42 27.22
CA GLN A 247 31.18 -8.76 27.61
C GLN A 247 29.74 -8.74 28.19
N PHE A 248 29.41 -7.72 28.96
CA PHE A 248 28.07 -7.48 29.50
C PHE A 248 27.06 -7.32 28.37
N ARG A 249 27.36 -6.42 27.41
CA ARG A 249 26.53 -6.12 26.24
C ARG A 249 26.26 -7.39 25.43
N GLU A 250 27.28 -8.19 25.16
CA GLU A 250 27.14 -9.45 24.42
C GLU A 250 26.29 -10.49 25.18
N ARG A 251 26.52 -10.67 26.49
CA ARG A 251 25.78 -11.65 27.31
C ARG A 251 24.32 -11.26 27.43
N LEU A 252 24.02 -9.99 27.76
CA LEU A 252 22.65 -9.51 27.81
C LEU A 252 21.97 -9.52 26.44
N GLY A 253 22.67 -9.14 25.37
CA GLY A 253 22.15 -9.20 24.01
C GLY A 253 21.75 -10.63 23.61
N ARG A 254 22.57 -11.63 23.97
CA ARG A 254 22.25 -13.05 23.75
C ARG A 254 21.02 -13.49 24.54
N VAL A 255 20.93 -13.14 25.82
CA VAL A 255 19.78 -13.49 26.68
C VAL A 255 18.50 -12.82 26.17
N GLY A 256 18.55 -11.53 25.83
CA GLY A 256 17.43 -10.78 25.25
C GLY A 256 16.92 -11.43 23.96
N ALA A 257 17.82 -11.72 23.01
CA ALA A 257 17.45 -12.38 21.77
C ALA A 257 16.92 -13.81 21.97
N GLU A 258 17.34 -14.52 23.02
CA GLU A 258 16.79 -15.84 23.35
C GLU A 258 15.37 -15.74 23.95
N ILE A 259 15.12 -14.72 24.79
CA ILE A 259 13.80 -14.44 25.36
C ILE A 259 12.83 -14.03 24.25
N GLU A 260 13.19 -13.06 23.40
CA GLU A 260 12.36 -12.60 22.28
C GLU A 260 12.00 -13.73 21.34
N ARG A 261 12.97 -14.56 20.92
CA ARG A 261 12.70 -15.73 20.07
C ARG A 261 11.76 -16.74 20.73
N SER A 262 11.86 -16.93 22.04
CA SER A 262 10.91 -17.79 22.76
C SER A 262 9.51 -17.18 22.82
N GLU A 263 9.40 -15.88 23.11
CA GLU A 263 8.12 -15.17 23.16
C GLU A 263 7.41 -15.17 21.80
N GLU A 264 8.14 -14.90 20.70
CA GLU A 264 7.61 -14.94 19.33
C GLU A 264 7.15 -16.35 18.94
N SER A 265 7.94 -17.38 19.29
CA SER A 265 7.57 -18.79 19.08
C SER A 265 6.28 -19.12 19.83
N SER A 266 6.19 -18.76 21.12
CA SER A 266 5.01 -18.98 21.95
C SER A 266 3.78 -18.24 21.41
N GLN A 267 3.93 -16.97 21.04
CA GLN A 267 2.87 -16.16 20.46
C GLN A 267 2.37 -16.76 19.13
N GLY A 268 3.28 -17.21 18.27
CA GLY A 268 2.94 -17.87 16.99
C GLY A 268 2.15 -19.15 17.21
N LYS A 269 2.60 -20.02 18.14
CA LYS A 269 1.86 -21.24 18.51
C LYS A 269 0.48 -20.93 19.07
N LEU A 270 0.37 -19.97 19.99
CA LEU A 270 -0.91 -19.53 20.56
C LEU A 270 -1.85 -18.97 19.47
N GLN A 271 -1.33 -18.20 18.51
CA GLN A 271 -2.13 -17.67 17.41
C GLN A 271 -2.64 -18.78 16.48
N ILE A 272 -1.84 -19.81 16.21
CA ILE A 272 -2.27 -21.00 15.45
C ILE A 272 -3.40 -21.73 16.21
N VAL A 273 -3.24 -21.94 17.52
CA VAL A 273 -4.27 -22.58 18.36
C VAL A 273 -5.55 -21.74 18.36
N CYS A 274 -5.46 -20.44 18.65
CA CYS A 274 -6.61 -19.52 18.70
C CYS A 274 -7.32 -19.41 17.34
N SER A 275 -6.59 -19.23 16.24
CA SER A 275 -7.19 -19.15 14.90
C SER A 275 -7.87 -20.46 14.50
N SER A 276 -7.31 -21.61 14.86
CA SER A 276 -7.89 -22.92 14.61
C SER A 276 -9.14 -23.17 15.47
N LEU A 277 -9.14 -22.75 16.73
CA LEU A 277 -10.30 -22.80 17.62
C LEU A 277 -11.41 -21.86 17.15
N ASN A 278 -11.08 -20.64 16.72
CA ASN A 278 -12.05 -19.68 16.19
C ASN A 278 -12.70 -20.19 14.89
N LYS A 279 -11.93 -20.80 13.99
CA LYS A 279 -12.47 -21.48 12.80
C LYS A 279 -13.46 -22.58 13.21
N ARG A 280 -13.13 -23.40 14.21
CA ARG A 280 -14.04 -24.44 14.72
C ARG A 280 -15.31 -23.82 15.31
N LEU A 281 -15.20 -22.78 16.14
CA LEU A 281 -16.36 -22.07 16.70
C LEU A 281 -17.27 -21.51 15.60
N GLN A 282 -16.70 -20.98 14.51
CA GLN A 282 -17.47 -20.52 13.34
C GLN A 282 -18.18 -21.68 12.62
N TYR A 283 -17.53 -22.84 12.46
CA TYR A 283 -18.19 -24.04 11.90
C TYR A 283 -19.36 -24.52 12.76
N PHE A 284 -19.24 -24.46 14.09
CA PHE A 284 -20.33 -24.79 15.01
C PHE A 284 -21.48 -23.78 14.94
N HIS A 285 -21.19 -22.49 14.73
CA HIS A 285 -22.23 -21.47 14.54
C HIS A 285 -22.93 -21.52 13.16
N CYS A 286 -22.31 -22.09 12.13
CA CYS A 286 -22.91 -22.22 10.79
C CYS A 286 -23.62 -23.56 10.53
N SER A 287 -23.46 -24.57 11.40
CA SER A 287 -23.98 -25.93 11.16
C SER A 287 -25.01 -26.33 12.22
N ASP A 288 -26.28 -25.96 12.02
CA ASP A 288 -27.39 -26.36 12.91
C ASP A 288 -27.89 -27.81 12.72
N SER A 289 -27.23 -28.63 11.91
CA SER A 289 -27.54 -30.06 11.88
C SER A 289 -26.39 -30.92 11.36
N GLY A 290 -25.82 -31.78 12.21
CA GLY A 290 -24.85 -32.80 11.83
C GLY A 290 -23.94 -33.20 13.00
N GLY A 291 -24.07 -34.44 13.48
CA GLY A 291 -23.32 -34.98 14.62
C GLY A 291 -21.79 -35.02 14.44
N PRO A 292 -21.03 -35.28 15.53
CA PRO A 292 -19.60 -35.01 15.58
C PRO A 292 -18.79 -36.03 14.77
N THR A 293 -18.19 -35.59 13.67
CA THR A 293 -17.16 -36.37 12.97
C THR A 293 -15.92 -36.53 13.86
N PHE A 294 -15.55 -37.78 14.09
CA PHE A 294 -14.48 -38.31 14.96
C PHE A 294 -13.04 -37.81 14.62
N GLY A 295 -12.87 -36.88 13.66
CA GLY A 295 -11.58 -36.25 13.34
C GLY A 295 -11.18 -35.10 14.29
N GLY A 296 -12.10 -34.61 15.13
CA GLY A 296 -11.88 -33.44 15.99
C GLY A 296 -10.95 -33.66 17.19
N THR A 297 -10.92 -34.88 17.74
CA THR A 297 -10.12 -35.27 18.92
C THR A 297 -8.63 -35.32 18.62
N VAL A 298 -8.25 -35.76 17.41
CA VAL A 298 -6.84 -35.84 16.99
C VAL A 298 -6.20 -34.46 16.93
N SER A 299 -6.90 -33.44 16.41
CA SER A 299 -6.31 -32.08 16.37
C SER A 299 -6.30 -31.37 17.73
N LEU A 300 -7.22 -31.70 18.64
CA LEU A 300 -7.15 -31.18 20.01
C LEU A 300 -5.96 -31.77 20.76
N LEU A 301 -5.72 -33.08 20.60
CA LEU A 301 -4.53 -33.74 21.16
C LEU A 301 -3.23 -33.11 20.64
N LEU A 302 -3.16 -32.77 19.35
CA LEU A 302 -2.02 -32.07 18.76
C LEU A 302 -1.84 -30.65 19.35
N PHE A 303 -2.91 -29.90 19.59
CA PHE A 303 -2.82 -28.59 20.26
C PHE A 303 -2.40 -28.72 21.73
N PHE A 304 -2.92 -29.71 22.46
CA PHE A 304 -2.48 -29.99 23.84
C PHE A 304 -1.00 -30.35 23.89
N GLN A 305 -0.51 -31.13 22.94
CA GLN A 305 0.91 -31.48 22.87
C GLN A 305 1.78 -30.26 22.55
N MET A 306 1.36 -29.41 21.60
CA MET A 306 2.05 -28.17 21.25
C MET A 306 2.12 -27.18 22.42
N LEU A 307 1.03 -27.01 23.17
CA LEU A 307 0.99 -26.17 24.38
C LEU A 307 1.83 -26.77 25.51
N LYS A 308 1.86 -28.10 25.65
CA LYS A 308 2.70 -28.79 26.64
C LYS A 308 4.19 -28.61 26.34
N GLU A 309 4.59 -28.70 25.09
CA GLU A 309 5.97 -28.43 24.64
C GLU A 309 6.34 -26.95 24.84
N ASP A 310 5.36 -26.05 24.73
CA ASP A 310 5.58 -24.62 24.99
C ASP A 310 5.72 -24.31 26.49
N LEU A 311 4.91 -24.95 27.35
CA LEU A 311 5.03 -24.85 28.81
C LEU A 311 6.38 -25.37 29.32
N GLN A 312 7.02 -26.30 28.61
CA GLN A 312 8.38 -26.75 28.94
C GLN A 312 9.44 -25.66 28.74
N GLN A 313 9.15 -24.55 28.06
CA GLN A 313 10.10 -23.43 27.93
C GLN A 313 10.24 -22.61 29.22
N TYR A 314 9.20 -22.61 30.06
CA TYR A 314 9.15 -21.91 31.34
C TYR A 314 9.52 -22.81 32.53
N GLY A 315 9.97 -24.04 32.26
CA GLY A 315 10.42 -24.98 33.28
C GLY A 315 11.61 -25.82 32.80
N GLY A 316 12.16 -26.65 33.69
CA GLY A 316 13.23 -27.59 33.35
C GLY A 316 14.52 -26.93 32.87
N GLU A 317 15.23 -27.60 31.95
CA GLU A 317 16.59 -27.22 31.51
C GLU A 317 16.65 -25.88 30.77
N VAL A 318 15.60 -25.52 30.01
CA VAL A 318 15.58 -24.28 29.22
C VAL A 318 15.45 -23.06 30.14
N TYR A 319 14.57 -23.13 31.14
CA TYR A 319 14.45 -22.12 32.18
C TYR A 319 15.76 -21.96 32.98
N LEU A 320 16.39 -23.08 33.37
CA LEU A 320 17.66 -23.06 34.09
C LEU A 320 18.79 -22.42 33.27
N ARG A 321 18.89 -22.72 31.97
CA ARG A 321 19.91 -22.13 31.09
C ARG A 321 19.75 -20.61 30.98
N LYS A 322 18.53 -20.11 30.80
CA LYS A 322 18.24 -18.67 30.71
C LYS A 322 18.55 -17.96 32.03
N THR A 323 18.14 -18.54 33.16
CA THR A 323 18.42 -17.99 34.50
C THR A 323 19.91 -18.02 34.86
N GLU A 324 20.65 -19.08 34.51
CA GLU A 324 22.11 -19.14 34.68
C GLU A 324 22.83 -18.10 33.82
N SER A 325 22.40 -17.92 32.58
CA SER A 325 22.97 -16.91 31.67
C SER A 325 22.73 -15.51 32.21
N LEU A 326 21.52 -15.21 32.70
CA LEU A 326 21.18 -13.94 33.35
C LEU A 326 21.99 -13.71 34.64
N ARG A 327 22.15 -14.74 35.48
CA ARG A 327 22.98 -14.68 36.69
C ARG A 327 24.44 -14.41 36.38
N SER A 328 24.96 -14.99 35.29
CA SER A 328 26.34 -14.74 34.85
C SER A 328 26.55 -13.29 34.38
N ALA A 329 25.52 -12.66 33.82
CA ALA A 329 25.56 -11.24 33.47
C ALA A 329 25.50 -10.37 34.74
N ALA A 330 24.67 -10.76 35.72
CA ALA A 330 24.57 -10.08 37.01
C ALA A 330 25.89 -10.09 37.80
N SER A 331 26.58 -11.24 37.86
CA SER A 331 27.90 -11.32 38.51
C SER A 331 28.95 -10.45 37.82
N LEU A 332 28.86 -10.29 36.50
CA LEU A 332 29.78 -9.46 35.74
C LEU A 332 29.52 -7.96 35.99
N GLN A 333 28.25 -7.56 36.09
CA GLN A 333 27.90 -6.18 36.45
C GLN A 333 28.30 -5.84 37.90
N GLU A 334 28.19 -6.79 38.83
CA GLU A 334 28.64 -6.60 40.21
C GLU A 334 30.15 -6.29 40.23
N HIS A 335 30.94 -7.09 39.51
CA HIS A 335 32.38 -6.84 39.38
C HIS A 335 32.71 -5.49 38.72
N TRP A 336 32.00 -5.15 37.64
CA TRP A 336 32.11 -3.86 36.96
C TRP A 336 31.80 -2.68 37.89
N THR A 337 30.79 -2.85 38.76
CA THR A 337 30.42 -1.84 39.75
C THR A 337 31.50 -1.64 40.80
N GLU A 338 32.04 -2.74 41.34
CA GLU A 338 33.12 -2.70 42.32
C GLU A 338 34.37 -2.03 41.74
N LEU A 339 34.74 -2.39 40.50
CA LEU A 339 35.88 -1.81 39.80
C LEU A 339 35.64 -0.31 39.52
N GLY A 340 34.46 0.05 39.03
CA GLY A 340 34.06 1.43 38.78
C GLY A 340 34.08 2.30 40.05
N GLN A 341 33.55 1.79 41.16
CA GLN A 341 33.63 2.47 42.46
C GLN A 341 35.07 2.60 42.94
N THR A 342 35.91 1.58 42.74
CA THR A 342 37.32 1.62 43.14
C THR A 342 38.06 2.72 42.39
N VAL A 343 37.85 2.85 41.07
CA VAL A 343 38.46 3.91 40.25
C VAL A 343 37.98 5.28 40.70
N LEU A 344 36.65 5.48 40.82
CA LEU A 344 36.09 6.77 41.21
C LEU A 344 36.50 7.21 42.62
N ASN A 345 36.63 6.26 43.56
CA ASN A 345 37.07 6.56 44.92
C ASN A 345 38.53 7.03 45.01
N ARG A 346 39.39 6.71 44.04
CA ARG A 346 40.77 7.22 44.00
C ARG A 346 40.84 8.70 43.62
N HIS A 347 39.83 9.21 42.93
CA HIS A 347 39.81 10.57 42.35
C HIS A 347 38.88 11.53 43.10
N ARG A 348 38.80 11.40 44.43
CA ARG A 348 38.08 12.37 45.26
C ARG A 348 38.72 13.75 45.17
N ASP A 349 37.90 14.78 45.22
CA ASP A 349 38.40 16.15 45.27
C ASP A 349 39.05 16.47 46.64
N PHE A 350 39.65 17.66 46.75
CA PHE A 350 40.26 18.12 48.00
C PHE A 350 39.26 18.26 49.17
N ALA A 351 37.96 18.35 48.89
CA ALA A 351 36.88 18.40 49.89
C ALA A 351 36.33 17.00 50.23
N GLY A 352 36.83 15.94 49.58
CA GLY A 352 36.37 14.56 49.72
C GLY A 352 35.09 14.24 48.96
N ALA A 353 34.59 15.14 48.10
CA ALA A 353 33.43 14.91 47.26
C ALA A 353 33.76 13.94 46.11
N LEU A 354 32.74 13.14 45.76
CA LEU A 354 32.83 12.15 44.71
C LEU A 354 32.68 12.83 43.33
N PRO A 355 33.32 12.28 42.28
CA PRO A 355 33.12 12.76 40.93
C PRO A 355 31.64 12.66 40.49
N PRO A 356 31.16 13.54 39.59
CA PRO A 356 29.79 13.46 39.07
C PRO A 356 29.50 12.12 38.38
N GLN A 357 30.53 11.43 37.88
CA GLN A 357 30.46 10.10 37.28
C GLN A 357 29.98 9.03 38.28
N HIS A 358 30.07 9.26 39.59
CA HIS A 358 29.53 8.34 40.59
C HIS A 358 27.99 8.26 40.53
N ALA A 359 27.32 9.39 40.30
CA ALA A 359 25.86 9.39 40.12
C ALA A 359 25.44 8.62 38.85
N ALA A 360 26.20 8.75 37.77
CA ALA A 360 25.97 8.00 36.54
C ALA A 360 26.16 6.48 36.75
N LEU A 361 27.17 6.08 37.53
CA LEU A 361 27.39 4.67 37.89
C LEU A 361 26.20 4.08 38.67
N GLU A 362 25.70 4.83 39.65
CA GLU A 362 24.52 4.44 40.44
C GLU A 362 23.26 4.33 39.56
N GLU A 363 23.05 5.27 38.64
CA GLU A 363 21.92 5.23 37.71
C GLU A 363 21.98 4.01 36.78
N ILE A 364 23.17 3.71 36.22
CA ILE A 364 23.36 2.52 35.38
C ILE A 364 23.02 1.26 36.16
N ASN A 365 23.46 1.16 37.41
CA ASN A 365 23.16 0.02 38.26
C ASN A 365 21.68 -0.12 38.59
N GLN A 366 20.99 0.99 38.87
CA GLN A 366 19.53 0.98 39.08
C GLN A 366 18.80 0.46 37.83
N ARG A 367 19.11 1.01 36.65
CA ARG A 367 18.50 0.58 35.39
C ARG A 367 18.80 -0.87 35.06
N ALA A 368 20.01 -1.35 35.33
CA ALA A 368 20.36 -2.74 35.09
C ALA A 368 19.66 -3.70 36.05
N CYS A 369 19.45 -3.31 37.32
CA CYS A 369 18.59 -4.05 38.25
C CYS A 369 17.13 -4.14 37.75
N GLU A 370 16.58 -3.04 37.23
CA GLU A 370 15.25 -3.03 36.60
C GLU A 370 15.18 -3.98 35.39
N LEU A 371 16.21 -3.97 34.54
CA LEU A 371 16.31 -4.87 33.38
C LEU A 371 16.38 -6.34 33.80
N TYR A 372 17.17 -6.68 34.83
CA TYR A 372 17.20 -8.06 35.34
C TYR A 372 15.86 -8.50 35.88
N TRP A 373 15.18 -7.62 36.63
CA TRP A 373 13.85 -7.91 37.15
C TRP A 373 12.84 -8.16 36.02
N GLN A 374 12.87 -7.35 34.96
CA GLN A 374 12.04 -7.56 33.78
C GLN A 374 12.34 -8.91 33.09
N TYR A 375 13.61 -9.25 32.91
CA TYR A 375 13.99 -10.52 32.31
C TYR A 375 13.63 -11.72 33.20
N ASP A 376 13.75 -11.61 34.52
CA ASP A 376 13.37 -12.67 35.45
C ASP A 376 11.85 -12.97 35.39
N ILE A 377 11.01 -11.93 35.28
CA ILE A 377 9.57 -12.09 35.06
C ILE A 377 9.27 -12.77 33.73
N ARG A 378 9.91 -12.34 32.64
CA ARG A 378 9.72 -12.93 31.31
C ARG A 378 10.18 -14.38 31.25
N ILE A 379 11.29 -14.71 31.89
CA ILE A 379 11.81 -16.08 31.96
C ILE A 379 10.91 -16.97 32.82
N SER A 380 10.37 -16.45 33.92
CA SER A 380 9.43 -17.20 34.78
C SER A 380 8.02 -17.35 34.20
N GLY A 381 7.68 -16.59 33.15
CA GLY A 381 6.38 -16.65 32.48
C GLY A 381 5.25 -16.02 33.28
N ASN A 382 5.56 -15.21 34.30
CA ASN A 382 4.59 -14.51 35.15
C ASN A 382 4.13 -13.15 34.55
N ASN A 383 4.10 -13.05 33.22
CA ASN A 383 3.72 -11.83 32.48
C ASN A 383 2.22 -11.54 32.51
#